data_AF-A0A2R6NQT6-F1
#
_entry.id   AF-A0A2R6NQT6-F1
#
_cell.length_a   1.000
_cell.length_b   1.000
_cell.length_c   1.000
_cell.angle_alpha   90.00
_cell.angle_beta   90.00
_cell.angle_gamma   90.00
#
_symmetry.space_group_name_H-M   'P 1'
#
loop_
_entity.id
_entity.type
_entity.pdbx_description
1 polymer ?
#
loop_
_entity_poly.entity_id
_entity_poly.type
_entity_poly.pdbx_seq_one_letter_code
_entity_poly.pdbx_strand_id
1 'polypeptide(L)'
;MSSIRKLVAYALGHNTDVQSIAAQLEEACVPVSTDDCRGCADPCDEGHEEYPRFDVDMETQLLGSMKPYRRQVVISTGKSDWAHEVTSTSGTLAAFLDSIAPSGPKGPKGPKPASPDSAPPSEPKKGINGIYDPSQTKRIAILNGSHHTVCEDSTHETVLVLPDYKVVTEVERSKEGAQLLWREAVDPALGRTGAVVEGSPVRSWVLPYSCVILLCKFHVLVNIFE
;
A
#
# COMPACT_ATOMS: atom_id res chain seq x y z
N MET A 1 31.14 -1.10 -4.59
CA MET A 1 29.99 -1.80 -5.23
C MET A 1 28.88 -0.86 -5.75
N SER A 2 28.85 0.41 -5.34
CA SER A 2 27.84 1.41 -5.76
C SER A 2 27.82 1.75 -7.27
N SER A 3 28.98 1.87 -7.94
CA SER A 3 29.04 2.32 -9.35
C SER A 3 28.43 1.34 -10.36
N ILE A 4 28.52 0.02 -10.11
CA ILE A 4 27.96 -0.99 -11.02
C ILE A 4 26.42 -0.97 -10.94
N ARG A 5 25.85 -0.77 -9.74
CA ARG A 5 24.40 -0.71 -9.54
C ARG A 5 23.78 0.58 -10.08
N LYS A 6 24.47 1.72 -9.95
CA LYS A 6 24.08 2.98 -10.61
C LYS A 6 24.04 2.83 -12.13
N LEU A 7 25.00 2.10 -12.70
CA LEU A 7 25.02 1.77 -14.14
C LEU A 7 23.83 0.88 -14.56
N VAL A 8 23.44 -0.08 -13.73
CA VAL A 8 22.24 -0.92 -13.97
C VAL A 8 20.96 -0.10 -13.87
N ALA A 9 20.82 0.78 -12.86
CA ALA A 9 19.66 1.67 -12.74
C ALA A 9 19.54 2.63 -13.94
N TYR A 10 20.67 3.18 -14.39
CA TYR A 10 20.73 4.04 -15.58
C TYR A 10 20.38 3.27 -16.86
N ALA A 11 20.88 2.04 -17.01
CA ALA A 11 20.57 1.16 -18.16
C ALA A 11 19.10 0.71 -18.19
N LEU A 12 18.45 0.59 -17.03
CA LEU A 12 17.03 0.28 -16.89
C LEU A 12 16.13 1.53 -17.00
N GLY A 13 16.70 2.72 -17.23
CA GLY A 13 15.95 3.96 -17.38
C GLY A 13 15.39 4.53 -16.08
N HIS A 14 15.91 4.11 -14.93
CA HIS A 14 15.56 4.70 -13.64
C HIS A 14 16.34 6.00 -13.45
N ASN A 15 15.63 7.13 -13.41
CA ASN A 15 16.23 8.39 -13.00
C ASN A 15 16.50 8.33 -11.49
N THR A 16 17.76 8.49 -11.08
CA THR A 16 18.16 8.52 -9.66
C THR A 16 18.36 9.93 -9.14
N ASP A 17 18.11 10.94 -9.97
CA ASP A 17 18.17 12.35 -9.57
C ASP A 17 16.93 12.72 -8.75
N VAL A 18 17.14 12.98 -7.45
CA VAL A 18 16.08 13.30 -6.49
C VAL A 18 15.30 14.54 -6.91
N GLN A 19 15.98 15.56 -7.47
CA GLN A 19 15.33 16.80 -7.89
C GLN A 19 14.41 16.58 -9.09
N SER A 20 14.87 15.83 -10.09
CA SER A 20 14.02 15.44 -11.22
C SER A 20 12.85 14.55 -10.80
N ILE A 21 13.03 13.63 -9.84
CA ILE A 21 11.93 12.84 -9.28
C ILE A 21 10.94 13.75 -8.57
N ALA A 22 11.40 14.65 -7.70
CA ALA A 22 10.53 15.58 -6.96
C ALA A 22 9.67 16.41 -7.92
N ALA A 23 10.28 16.98 -8.97
CA ALA A 23 9.55 17.73 -10.00
C ALA A 23 8.50 16.88 -10.74
N GLN A 24 8.81 15.62 -11.05
CA GLN A 24 7.84 14.69 -11.65
C GLN A 24 6.69 14.39 -10.69
N LEU A 25 6.98 14.15 -9.41
CA LEU A 25 5.97 13.90 -8.38
C LEU A 25 5.05 15.11 -8.20
N GLU A 26 5.61 16.32 -8.16
CA GLU A 26 4.85 17.58 -8.11
C GLU A 26 3.93 17.75 -9.34
N GLU A 27 4.41 17.43 -10.54
CA GLU A 27 3.61 17.45 -11.77
C GLU A 27 2.42 16.47 -11.70
N ALA A 28 2.58 15.35 -10.97
CA ALA A 28 1.50 14.41 -10.67
C ALA A 28 0.64 14.79 -9.45
N CYS A 29 0.79 16.00 -8.91
CA CYS A 29 0.11 16.45 -7.69
C CYS A 29 0.41 15.58 -6.46
N VAL A 30 1.58 14.92 -6.42
CA VAL A 30 2.07 14.24 -5.23
C VAL A 30 2.80 15.27 -4.37
N PRO A 31 2.40 15.47 -3.10
CA PRO A 31 3.10 16.39 -2.21
C PRO A 31 4.54 15.95 -1.99
N VAL A 32 5.48 16.88 -2.15
CA VAL A 32 6.89 16.71 -1.78
C VAL A 32 7.27 17.76 -0.75
N SER A 33 8.27 17.46 0.07
CA SER A 33 8.81 18.36 1.07
C SER A 33 10.32 18.21 1.11
N THR A 34 11.03 19.32 1.28
CA THR A 34 12.46 19.34 1.62
C THR A 34 12.70 19.48 3.11
N ASP A 35 11.66 19.77 3.89
CA ASP A 35 11.76 19.89 5.34
C ASP A 35 11.86 18.49 5.97
N ASP A 36 12.86 18.31 6.83
CA ASP A 36 13.08 17.05 7.56
C ASP A 36 11.92 16.74 8.53
N CYS A 37 11.27 17.78 9.04
CA CYS A 37 10.23 17.72 10.06
C CYS A 37 9.07 18.66 9.72
N ARG A 38 7.82 18.24 9.92
CA ARG A 38 6.62 19.03 9.57
C ARG A 38 6.37 20.24 10.49
N GLY A 39 6.81 20.16 11.75
CA GLY A 39 6.48 21.16 12.78
C GLY A 39 7.61 21.47 13.76
N CYS A 40 8.81 20.93 13.53
CA CYS A 40 9.97 21.22 14.37
C CYS A 40 10.64 22.52 13.93
N ALA A 41 11.36 23.16 14.85
CA ALA A 41 12.30 24.20 14.49
C ALA A 41 13.43 23.62 13.62
N ASP A 42 14.09 24.47 12.84
CA ASP A 42 15.34 24.14 12.14
C ASP A 42 16.52 24.75 12.94
N PRO A 43 17.40 23.94 13.55
CA PRO A 43 17.54 22.47 13.41
C PRO A 43 16.55 21.66 14.28
N CYS A 44 16.14 20.50 13.75
CA CYS A 44 15.12 19.60 14.33
C CYS A 44 15.70 18.74 15.47
N ASP A 45 16.18 19.37 16.54
CA ASP A 45 17.03 18.72 17.57
C ASP A 45 16.32 18.49 18.91
N GLU A 46 15.15 19.11 19.13
CA GLU A 46 14.45 19.09 20.41
C GLU A 46 13.10 18.35 20.34
N GLY A 47 12.90 17.38 21.23
CA GLY A 47 11.56 16.92 21.61
C GLY A 47 10.97 15.72 20.85
N HIS A 48 11.73 15.01 20.01
CA HIS A 48 11.29 13.75 19.41
C HIS A 48 12.19 12.58 19.79
N GLU A 49 11.60 11.39 19.97
CA GLU A 49 12.36 10.16 20.23
C GLU A 49 13.14 9.77 18.98
N GLU A 50 14.42 9.40 19.15
CA GLU A 50 15.23 8.92 18.04
C GLU A 50 14.54 7.69 17.43
N TYR A 51 14.26 7.78 16.13
CA TYR A 51 13.59 6.72 15.41
C TYR A 51 14.36 5.40 15.56
N PRO A 52 13.69 4.27 15.84
CA PRO A 52 14.37 3.00 16.09
C PRO A 52 15.37 2.67 14.98
N ARG A 53 16.61 2.36 15.34
CA ARG A 53 17.65 2.03 14.36
C ARG A 53 17.39 0.65 13.77
N PHE A 54 16.99 0.61 12.51
CA PHE A 54 16.98 -0.61 11.72
C PHE A 54 17.66 -0.37 10.37
N ASP A 55 18.27 -1.42 9.84
CA ASP A 55 18.95 -1.38 8.56
C ASP A 55 17.92 -1.23 7.43
N VAL A 56 17.89 -0.05 6.80
CA VAL A 56 17.06 0.26 5.65
C VAL A 56 17.94 0.31 4.42
N ASP A 57 17.51 -0.39 3.36
CA ASP A 57 18.15 -0.27 2.06
C ASP A 57 17.82 1.12 1.48
N MET A 58 18.79 2.03 1.61
CA MET A 58 18.74 3.38 1.05
C MET A 58 19.32 3.45 -0.38
N GLU A 59 19.77 2.32 -0.94
CA GLU A 59 20.38 2.27 -2.27
C GLU A 59 19.40 1.83 -3.37
N THR A 60 18.45 0.95 -3.03
CA THR A 60 17.49 0.41 -4.00
C THR A 60 16.39 1.41 -4.32
N GLN A 61 16.20 1.68 -5.62
CA GLN A 61 15.09 2.51 -6.10
C GLN A 61 13.74 1.80 -5.84
N LEU A 62 12.96 2.34 -4.90
CA LEU A 62 11.64 1.80 -4.56
C LEU A 62 10.53 2.31 -5.49
N LEU A 63 10.65 3.53 -6.03
CA LEU A 63 9.64 4.12 -6.90
C LEU A 63 9.40 3.24 -8.14
N GLY A 64 8.17 2.76 -8.31
CA GLY A 64 7.79 1.91 -9.45
C GLY A 64 8.14 0.43 -9.31
N SER A 65 8.74 0.00 -8.20
CA SER A 65 9.07 -1.41 -7.95
C SER A 65 7.84 -2.29 -7.70
N MET A 66 6.73 -1.68 -7.25
CA MET A 66 5.51 -2.38 -6.88
C MET A 66 4.55 -2.50 -8.05
N LYS A 67 3.96 -3.69 -8.20
CA LYS A 67 2.88 -3.92 -9.17
C LYS A 67 1.64 -3.09 -8.79
N PRO A 68 0.96 -2.44 -9.75
CA PRO A 68 -0.25 -1.67 -9.50
C PRO A 68 -1.33 -2.50 -8.79
N TYR A 69 -2.04 -1.85 -7.87
CA TYR A 69 -3.21 -2.40 -7.20
C TYR A 69 -4.27 -1.29 -7.08
N ARG A 70 -5.54 -1.70 -7.04
CA ARG A 70 -6.67 -0.79 -6.91
C ARG A 70 -6.90 -0.39 -5.46
N ARG A 71 -6.74 -1.37 -4.57
CA ARG A 71 -6.76 -1.17 -3.12
C ARG A 71 -5.73 -2.06 -2.46
N GLN A 72 -5.28 -1.61 -1.29
CA GLN A 72 -4.47 -2.40 -0.39
C GLN A 72 -5.20 -2.49 0.95
N VAL A 73 -5.27 -3.71 1.46
CA VAL A 73 -5.93 -4.07 2.70
C VAL A 73 -4.86 -4.65 3.62
N VAL A 74 -4.68 -4.05 4.79
CA VAL A 74 -3.70 -4.50 5.79
C VAL A 74 -4.41 -4.92 7.06
N ILE A 75 -4.34 -6.20 7.40
CA ILE A 75 -5.02 -6.81 8.53
C ILE A 75 -4.09 -6.82 9.75
N SER A 76 -4.52 -6.22 10.86
CA SER A 76 -3.75 -6.13 12.11
C SER A 76 -3.83 -7.44 12.88
N THR A 77 -2.84 -8.33 12.67
CA THR A 77 -2.87 -9.67 13.27
C THR A 77 -2.04 -9.78 14.55
N GLY A 78 -1.20 -8.77 14.88
CA GLY A 78 -0.27 -8.83 16.02
C GLY A 78 0.83 -9.90 15.90
N LYS A 79 1.09 -10.41 14.69
CA LYS A 79 2.07 -11.47 14.40
C LYS A 79 3.20 -10.89 13.56
N SER A 80 4.26 -11.65 13.35
CA SER A 80 5.38 -11.23 12.48
C SER A 80 5.89 -12.35 11.57
N ASP A 81 5.42 -13.57 11.81
CA ASP A 81 5.76 -14.81 11.13
C ASP A 81 4.58 -15.29 10.27
N TRP A 82 4.40 -14.68 9.10
CA TRP A 82 3.35 -15.10 8.17
C TRP A 82 3.84 -16.07 7.12
N ALA A 83 2.91 -16.89 6.61
CA ALA A 83 3.12 -17.63 5.37
C ALA A 83 3.48 -16.67 4.23
N HIS A 84 4.28 -17.15 3.28
CA HIS A 84 4.70 -16.35 2.12
C HIS A 84 3.50 -15.76 1.35
N GLU A 85 2.40 -16.50 1.28
CA GLU A 85 1.12 -16.05 0.76
C GLU A 85 0.09 -16.03 1.89
N VAL A 86 -0.19 -14.84 2.44
CA VAL A 86 -1.09 -14.68 3.59
C VAL A 86 -2.51 -15.20 3.34
N THR A 87 -2.97 -15.11 2.09
CA THR A 87 -4.31 -15.57 1.64
C THR A 87 -4.41 -17.09 1.58
N SER A 88 -3.29 -17.82 1.59
CA SER A 88 -3.29 -19.29 1.59
C SER A 88 -3.58 -19.92 2.97
N THR A 89 -3.60 -19.10 4.03
CA THR A 89 -3.81 -19.58 5.39
C THR A 89 -5.30 -19.69 5.69
N SER A 90 -5.88 -20.89 5.54
CA SER A 90 -7.29 -21.17 5.80
C SER A 90 -7.74 -20.69 7.20
N GLY A 91 -8.99 -20.22 7.29
CA GLY A 91 -9.56 -19.74 8.56
C GLY A 91 -9.09 -18.35 8.99
N THR A 92 -8.27 -17.67 8.18
CA THR A 92 -7.90 -16.27 8.40
C THR A 92 -8.80 -15.32 7.61
N LEU A 93 -8.93 -14.08 8.09
CA LEU A 93 -9.67 -13.04 7.37
C LEU A 93 -9.07 -12.79 5.99
N ALA A 94 -7.75 -12.89 5.83
CA ALA A 94 -7.07 -12.78 4.55
C ALA A 94 -7.58 -13.81 3.52
N ALA A 95 -7.68 -15.08 3.94
CA ALA A 95 -8.21 -16.14 3.09
C ALA A 95 -9.69 -15.95 2.76
N PHE A 96 -10.50 -15.54 3.74
CA PHE A 96 -11.92 -15.25 3.50
C PHE A 96 -12.11 -14.09 2.52
N LEU A 97 -11.35 -13.01 2.69
CA LEU A 97 -11.43 -11.83 1.83
C LEU A 97 -10.95 -12.13 0.40
N ASP A 98 -9.90 -12.92 0.22
CA ASP A 98 -9.41 -13.34 -1.10
C ASP A 98 -10.47 -14.15 -1.87
N SER A 99 -11.26 -14.96 -1.16
CA SER A 99 -12.34 -15.75 -1.77
C SER A 99 -13.53 -14.90 -2.28
N ILE A 100 -13.66 -13.66 -1.80
CA ILE A 100 -14.76 -12.74 -2.12
C ILE A 100 -14.29 -11.66 -3.11
N ALA A 101 -13.05 -11.22 -2.99
CA ALA A 101 -12.48 -10.21 -3.85
C ALA A 101 -12.55 -10.67 -5.31
N PRO A 102 -13.01 -9.82 -6.25
CA PRO A 102 -13.05 -10.17 -7.66
C PRO A 102 -11.62 -10.47 -8.09
N SER A 103 -11.39 -11.69 -8.55
CA SER A 103 -10.10 -12.12 -9.06
C SER A 103 -9.72 -11.23 -10.24
N GLY A 104 -8.90 -10.21 -9.99
CA GLY A 104 -8.19 -9.53 -11.07
C GLY A 104 -7.34 -10.56 -11.80
N PRO A 105 -7.08 -10.39 -13.12
CA PRO A 105 -6.12 -11.25 -13.79
C PRO A 105 -4.83 -11.27 -12.96
N LYS A 106 -4.41 -12.47 -12.51
CA LYS A 106 -3.06 -12.69 -11.97
C LYS A 106 -2.14 -12.12 -13.03
N GLY A 107 -1.51 -10.98 -12.74
CA GLY A 107 -0.89 -10.12 -13.77
C GLY A 107 -0.08 -10.96 -14.76
N PRO A 108 -0.11 -10.63 -16.07
CA PRO A 108 0.47 -11.46 -17.09
C PRO A 108 1.89 -11.89 -16.70
N LYS A 109 2.17 -13.20 -16.79
CA LYS A 109 3.55 -13.68 -16.94
C LYS A 109 4.13 -12.85 -18.09
N GLY A 110 5.24 -12.16 -17.83
CA GLY A 110 5.78 -11.13 -18.73
C GLY A 110 5.80 -11.60 -20.19
N PRO A 111 5.56 -10.70 -21.17
CA PRO A 111 5.48 -11.10 -22.56
C PRO A 111 6.77 -11.77 -23.02
N LYS A 112 6.65 -12.97 -23.58
CA LYS A 112 7.63 -13.52 -24.51
C LYS A 112 7.70 -12.55 -25.71
N PRO A 113 8.90 -12.11 -26.15
CA PRO A 113 9.01 -11.16 -27.24
C PRO A 113 8.49 -11.81 -28.54
N ALA A 114 7.50 -11.18 -29.18
CA ALA A 114 6.99 -11.58 -30.48
C ALA A 114 6.94 -10.36 -31.42
N SER A 115 7.75 -10.47 -32.46
CA SER A 115 7.69 -9.95 -33.85
C SER A 115 7.47 -8.45 -34.15
N PRO A 116 8.17 -7.90 -35.18
CA PRO A 116 8.35 -6.45 -35.35
C PRO A 116 7.48 -5.84 -36.45
N ASP A 117 6.17 -6.14 -36.50
CA ASP A 117 5.29 -5.55 -37.53
C ASP A 117 3.92 -5.20 -36.94
N SER A 118 3.83 -4.05 -36.29
CA SER A 118 2.57 -3.32 -36.09
C SER A 118 2.90 -1.84 -35.87
N ALA A 119 2.23 -0.98 -36.63
CA ALA A 119 2.40 0.47 -36.65
C ALA A 119 2.38 1.10 -35.23
N PRO A 120 3.14 2.19 -34.99
CA PRO A 120 3.24 2.76 -33.66
C PRO A 120 1.87 3.31 -33.20
N PRO A 121 1.34 2.84 -32.05
CA PRO A 121 0.26 3.54 -31.38
C PRO A 121 0.75 4.95 -31.02
N SER A 122 -0.12 5.94 -31.17
CA SER A 122 0.05 7.28 -30.61
C SER A 122 0.63 7.18 -29.20
N GLU A 123 1.74 7.87 -28.94
CA GLU A 123 2.50 7.75 -27.69
C GLU A 123 1.57 7.81 -26.48
N PRO A 124 1.47 6.74 -25.67
CA PRO A 124 0.75 6.84 -24.41
C PRO A 124 1.46 7.91 -23.58
N LYS A 125 0.70 8.89 -23.06
CA LYS A 125 1.22 9.86 -22.08
C LYS A 125 2.04 9.08 -21.07
N LYS A 126 3.34 9.32 -21.05
CA LYS A 126 4.29 8.52 -20.27
C LYS A 126 4.00 8.76 -18.80
N GLY A 127 3.21 7.87 -18.19
CA GLY A 127 2.87 7.96 -16.77
C GLY A 127 4.15 7.95 -15.93
N ILE A 128 4.15 8.70 -14.84
CA ILE A 128 5.28 8.75 -13.91
C ILE A 128 5.42 7.38 -13.26
N ASN A 129 6.64 6.83 -13.27
CA ASN A 129 6.89 5.51 -12.73
C ASN A 129 6.49 5.44 -11.26
N GLY A 130 5.79 4.38 -10.84
CA GLY A 130 5.29 4.24 -9.47
C GLY A 130 3.99 4.98 -9.15
N ILE A 131 3.52 5.85 -10.05
CA ILE A 131 2.20 6.48 -9.94
C ILE A 131 1.25 5.78 -10.90
N TYR A 132 0.17 5.22 -10.34
CA TYR A 132 -0.79 4.43 -11.10
C TYR A 132 -2.20 4.92 -10.84
N ASP A 133 -3.01 4.93 -11.90
CA ASP A 133 -4.45 5.12 -11.75
C ASP A 133 -5.07 3.81 -11.22
N PRO A 134 -5.67 3.80 -10.01
CA PRO A 134 -6.29 2.62 -9.43
C PRO A 134 -7.40 2.01 -10.30
N SER A 135 -8.02 2.80 -11.19
CA SER A 135 -9.08 2.34 -12.09
C SER A 135 -8.59 1.37 -13.16
N GLN A 136 -7.28 1.37 -13.47
CA GLN A 136 -6.67 0.54 -14.51
C GLN A 136 -6.43 -0.91 -14.09
N THR A 137 -6.63 -1.24 -12.82
CA THR A 137 -6.44 -2.59 -12.29
C THR A 137 -7.63 -3.01 -11.43
N LYS A 138 -7.86 -4.32 -11.35
CA LYS A 138 -8.86 -4.89 -10.42
C LYS A 138 -8.21 -5.54 -9.20
N ARG A 139 -6.88 -5.53 -9.13
CA ARG A 139 -6.12 -6.24 -8.10
C ARG A 139 -6.33 -5.58 -6.74
N ILE A 140 -6.70 -6.37 -5.75
CA ILE A 140 -6.69 -6.00 -4.34
C ILE A 140 -5.45 -6.64 -3.72
N ALA A 141 -4.61 -5.86 -3.06
CA ALA A 141 -3.46 -6.36 -2.32
C ALA A 141 -3.89 -6.64 -0.88
N ILE A 142 -3.95 -7.92 -0.49
CA ILE A 142 -4.30 -8.35 0.87
C ILE A 142 -3.00 -8.68 1.60
N LEU A 143 -2.78 -8.00 2.73
CA LEU A 143 -1.57 -8.11 3.54
C LEU A 143 -1.95 -8.30 5.01
N ASN A 144 -1.06 -8.93 5.76
CA ASN A 144 -1.11 -8.88 7.22
C ASN A 144 -0.08 -7.86 7.72
N GLY A 145 -0.36 -7.24 8.85
CA GLY A 145 0.51 -6.30 9.54
C GLY A 145 0.74 -6.71 10.99
N SER A 146 1.91 -6.36 11.52
CA SER A 146 2.32 -6.73 12.88
C SER A 146 1.63 -5.95 13.98
N HIS A 147 0.84 -4.93 13.63
CA HIS A 147 0.06 -4.17 14.59
C HIS A 147 -0.99 -5.07 15.25
N HIS A 148 -1.20 -4.88 16.55
CA HIS A 148 -2.26 -5.57 17.28
C HIS A 148 -3.62 -5.00 16.89
N THR A 149 -4.63 -5.85 16.77
CA THR A 149 -6.00 -5.36 16.64
C THR A 149 -6.36 -4.47 17.85
N VAL A 150 -7.12 -3.40 17.61
CA VAL A 150 -7.69 -2.58 18.69
C VAL A 150 -9.05 -3.10 19.16
N CYS A 151 -9.57 -4.18 18.54
CA CYS A 151 -10.79 -4.84 18.96
C CYS A 151 -10.58 -5.59 20.27
N GLU A 152 -11.58 -5.57 21.15
CA GLU A 152 -11.53 -6.29 22.43
C GLU A 152 -11.76 -7.80 22.24
N ASP A 153 -12.59 -8.19 21.27
CA ASP A 153 -12.85 -9.58 20.95
C ASP A 153 -11.69 -10.19 20.13
N SER A 154 -11.10 -11.27 20.65
CA SER A 154 -10.03 -12.03 20.02
C SER A 154 -10.34 -12.61 18.64
N THR A 155 -11.63 -12.70 18.29
CA THR A 155 -12.13 -13.18 17.00
C THR A 155 -12.30 -12.04 15.99
N HIS A 156 -12.11 -10.78 16.41
CA HIS A 156 -12.27 -9.60 15.56
C HIS A 156 -10.92 -8.95 15.25
N GLU A 157 -10.82 -8.38 14.05
CA GLU A 157 -9.59 -7.80 13.54
C GLU A 157 -9.80 -6.34 13.11
N THR A 158 -8.71 -5.58 13.20
CA THR A 158 -8.62 -4.21 12.70
C THR A 158 -7.98 -4.21 11.33
N VAL A 159 -8.57 -3.51 10.37
CA VAL A 159 -8.17 -3.53 8.96
C VAL A 159 -7.93 -2.12 8.47
N LEU A 160 -6.77 -1.87 7.87
CA LEU A 160 -6.50 -0.63 7.14
C LEU A 160 -6.86 -0.78 5.67
N VAL A 161 -7.57 0.19 5.12
CA VAL A 161 -7.98 0.24 3.71
C VAL A 161 -7.35 1.45 3.04
N LEU A 162 -6.48 1.18 2.07
CA LEU A 162 -5.76 2.17 1.28
C LEU A 162 -6.21 2.10 -0.19
N PRO A 163 -6.28 3.24 -0.91
CA PRO A 163 -5.82 4.57 -0.53
C PRO A 163 -6.88 5.43 0.20
N ASP A 164 -7.92 4.82 0.76
CA ASP A 164 -8.98 5.56 1.44
C ASP A 164 -8.59 6.06 2.85
N TYR A 165 -7.37 5.73 3.31
CA TYR A 165 -6.85 6.06 4.64
C TYR A 165 -7.86 5.72 5.73
N LYS A 166 -8.47 4.54 5.65
CA LYS A 166 -9.54 4.14 6.56
C LYS A 166 -9.05 3.03 7.48
N VAL A 167 -9.41 3.15 8.76
CA VAL A 167 -9.35 2.03 9.70
C VAL A 167 -10.76 1.48 9.89
N VAL A 168 -10.87 0.16 9.83
CA VAL A 168 -12.10 -0.60 10.01
C VAL A 168 -11.89 -1.54 11.18
N THR A 169 -12.77 -1.51 12.18
CA THR A 169 -12.69 -2.39 13.36
C THR A 169 -13.94 -3.25 13.46
N GLU A 170 -13.92 -4.19 14.42
CA GLU A 170 -14.99 -5.15 14.64
C GLU A 170 -15.24 -6.03 13.41
N VAL A 171 -14.19 -6.35 12.64
CA VAL A 171 -14.30 -7.30 11.53
C VAL A 171 -14.09 -8.70 12.07
N GLU A 172 -15.16 -9.47 12.19
CA GLU A 172 -15.09 -10.87 12.59
C GLU A 172 -14.21 -11.68 11.61
N ARG A 173 -13.37 -12.57 12.15
CA ARG A 173 -12.56 -13.53 11.38
C ARG A 173 -13.42 -14.69 10.87
N SER A 174 -14.42 -14.35 10.07
CA SER A 174 -15.39 -15.26 9.46
C SER A 174 -15.60 -14.89 7.99
N LYS A 175 -16.33 -15.74 7.26
CA LYS A 175 -16.70 -15.45 5.87
C LYS A 175 -17.69 -14.29 5.82
N GLU A 176 -18.61 -14.24 6.78
CA GLU A 176 -19.64 -13.23 6.93
C GLU A 176 -19.01 -11.86 7.26
N GLY A 177 -18.03 -11.83 8.17
CA GLY A 177 -17.24 -10.64 8.49
C GLY A 177 -16.47 -10.11 7.29
N ALA A 178 -15.85 -11.00 6.51
CA ALA A 178 -15.17 -10.63 5.26
C ALA A 178 -16.13 -10.04 4.21
N GLN A 179 -17.35 -10.56 4.11
CA GLN A 179 -18.39 -10.02 3.21
C GLN A 179 -18.86 -8.64 3.66
N LEU A 180 -19.04 -8.42 4.97
CA LEU A 180 -19.39 -7.11 5.52
C LEU A 180 -18.28 -6.10 5.24
N LEU A 181 -17.03 -6.44 5.57
CA LEU A 181 -15.86 -5.62 5.26
C LEU A 181 -15.81 -5.25 3.77
N TRP A 182 -16.05 -6.23 2.88
CA TRP A 182 -16.08 -5.98 1.44
C TRP A 182 -17.14 -4.94 1.07
N ARG A 183 -18.40 -5.20 1.43
CA ARG A 183 -19.55 -4.37 1.04
C ARG A 183 -19.56 -2.98 1.65
N GLU A 184 -18.87 -2.77 2.77
CA GLU A 184 -18.96 -1.52 3.53
C GLU A 184 -17.71 -0.64 3.40
N ALA A 185 -16.54 -1.24 3.17
CA ALA A 185 -15.28 -0.49 3.19
C ALA A 185 -14.27 -0.85 2.08
N VAL A 186 -14.30 -2.05 1.49
CA VAL A 186 -13.27 -2.47 0.51
C VAL A 186 -13.77 -2.40 -0.93
N ASP A 187 -15.06 -2.54 -1.21
CA ASP A 187 -15.54 -2.51 -2.60
C ASP A 187 -15.15 -1.18 -3.26
N PRO A 188 -14.39 -1.22 -4.37
CA PRO A 188 -13.97 0.00 -5.06
C PRO A 188 -15.09 0.88 -5.63
N ALA A 189 -16.33 0.40 -5.67
CA ALA A 189 -17.51 1.21 -5.98
C ALA A 189 -17.88 2.18 -4.83
N LEU A 190 -17.46 1.87 -3.60
CA LEU A 190 -17.62 2.73 -2.45
C LEU A 190 -16.50 3.76 -2.52
N GLY A 191 -16.81 5.03 -2.70
CA GLY A 191 -15.81 6.09 -2.59
C GLY A 191 -15.12 6.09 -1.22
N ARG A 192 -14.23 7.07 -0.98
CA ARG A 192 -13.45 7.17 0.29
C ARG A 192 -14.31 7.03 1.56
N THR A 193 -15.51 7.59 1.57
CA THR A 193 -16.44 7.54 2.70
C THR A 193 -16.91 6.12 3.05
N GLY A 194 -16.94 5.18 2.11
CA GLY A 194 -17.52 3.84 2.30
C GLY A 194 -19.05 3.84 2.22
N ALA A 195 -19.67 2.72 2.62
CA ALA A 195 -21.11 2.64 2.81
C ALA A 195 -21.47 3.07 4.25
N VAL A 196 -22.49 3.91 4.40
CA VAL A 196 -23.10 4.18 5.71
C VAL A 196 -24.24 3.18 5.88
N VAL A 197 -24.03 2.17 6.72
CA VAL A 197 -25.01 1.13 7.01
C VAL A 197 -25.42 1.24 8.47
N GLU A 198 -26.67 1.64 8.70
CA GLU A 198 -27.23 1.75 10.04
C GLU A 198 -27.28 0.37 10.71
N GLY A 199 -26.78 0.28 11.94
CA GLY A 199 -26.74 -0.97 12.71
C GLY A 199 -25.66 -1.96 12.27
N SER A 200 -24.70 -1.57 11.42
CA SER A 200 -23.56 -2.43 11.10
C SER A 200 -22.73 -2.73 12.36
N PRO A 201 -22.31 -3.99 12.58
CA PRO A 201 -21.38 -4.31 13.65
C PRO A 201 -19.98 -3.76 13.36
N VAL A 202 -19.65 -3.57 12.08
CA VAL A 202 -18.36 -3.05 11.63
C VAL A 202 -18.35 -1.53 11.79
N ARG A 203 -17.23 -0.99 12.27
CA ARG A 203 -17.04 0.44 12.45
C ARG A 203 -15.89 0.94 11.61
N SER A 204 -15.98 2.17 11.11
CA SER A 204 -14.92 2.75 10.29
C SER A 204 -14.65 4.21 10.57
N TRP A 205 -13.38 4.60 10.46
CA TRP A 205 -12.89 5.96 10.69
C TRP A 205 -11.81 6.30 9.66
N VAL A 206 -11.68 7.59 9.35
CA VAL A 206 -10.55 8.11 8.57
C VAL A 206 -9.35 8.23 9.51
N LEU A 207 -8.18 7.79 9.04
CA LEU A 207 -6.91 7.93 9.74
C LEU A 207 -6.51 9.42 9.77
N PRO A 208 -6.20 9.99 10.95
CA PRO A 208 -5.81 11.39 11.07
C PRO A 208 -4.34 11.63 10.68
N TYR A 209 -3.74 10.75 9.87
CA TYR A 209 -2.31 10.81 9.53
C TYR A 209 -2.07 11.46 8.18
N SER A 210 -1.02 12.27 8.10
CA SER A 210 -0.59 12.90 6.84
C SER A 210 0.00 11.89 5.86
N CYS A 211 0.63 10.83 6.38
CA CYS A 211 1.18 9.74 5.58
C CYS A 211 1.18 8.42 6.35
N VAL A 212 1.18 7.31 5.62
CA VAL A 212 1.31 5.95 6.17
C VAL A 212 2.51 5.30 5.51
N ILE A 213 3.51 4.91 6.29
CA ILE A 213 4.68 4.19 5.79
C ILE A 213 4.58 2.72 6.17
N LEU A 214 4.55 1.87 5.15
CA LEU A 214 4.60 0.42 5.29
C LEU A 214 6.04 -0.05 5.10
N LEU A 215 6.64 -0.59 6.14
CA LEU A 215 7.99 -1.14 6.10
C LEU A 215 7.96 -2.63 5.84
N CYS A 216 8.48 -3.02 4.69
CA CYS A 216 8.59 -4.42 4.30
C CYS A 216 9.99 -4.96 4.67
N LYS A 217 10.13 -5.52 5.88
CA LYS A 217 10.94 -6.75 6.02
C LYS A 217 10.04 -7.98 5.98
N PHE A 218 8.88 -7.88 6.65
CA PHE A 218 7.69 -8.73 6.50
C PHE A 218 6.36 -7.99 6.84
N HIS A 219 6.31 -6.63 6.75
CA HIS A 219 5.19 -5.71 7.07
C HIS A 219 5.11 -5.23 8.53
N VAL A 220 5.95 -4.25 8.85
CA VAL A 220 5.81 -3.34 9.99
C VAL A 220 5.10 -2.07 9.49
N LEU A 221 3.96 -1.73 10.07
CA LEU A 221 3.31 -0.43 9.90
C LEU A 221 3.97 0.56 10.84
N VAL A 222 4.43 1.69 10.32
CA VAL A 222 4.91 2.79 11.15
C VAL A 222 3.87 3.90 11.10
N ASN A 223 3.25 4.16 12.25
CA ASN A 223 2.47 5.36 12.48
C ASN A 223 3.41 6.56 12.35
N ILE A 224 3.10 7.49 11.44
CA ILE A 224 3.70 8.82 11.47
C ILE A 224 2.66 9.73 12.12
N PHE A 225 3.10 10.38 13.20
CA PHE A 225 2.34 11.14 14.19
C PHE A 225 1.42 12.23 13.61
N GLU A 226 0.41 12.58 14.41
CA GLU A 226 -0.34 13.85 14.36
C GLU A 226 0.58 15.07 14.49
#